data_AF-A0A1V5E2L9-F1
#
_entry.id   AF-A0A1V5E2L9-F1
#
_cell.length_a   1.000
_cell.length_b   1.000
_cell.length_c   1.000
_cell.angle_alpha   90.00
_cell.angle_beta   90.00
_cell.angle_gamma   90.00
#
_symmetry.space_group_name_H-M   'P 1'
#
loop_
_entity.id
_entity.type
_entity.pdbx_description
1 polymer ?
#
loop_
_entity_poly.entity_id
_entity_poly.type
_entity_poly.pdbx_seq_one_letter_code
_entity_poly.pdbx_strand_id
1 'polypeptide(L)' 'MFGLGRPDIFPAGDLGLQAAVQQLLGLPARPPEKTVRKIAERWAGWRSYAAFYLWTSLQARAL' A
#
# COMPACT_ATOMS: atom_id res chain seq x y z
N MET A 1 -7.24 3.89 9.85
CA MET A 1 -5.91 4.48 9.67
C MET A 1 -5.81 5.84 10.35
N PHE A 2 -6.31 6.93 9.74
CA PHE A 2 -6.37 8.24 10.39
C PHE A 2 -7.78 8.52 10.96
N GLY A 3 -7.89 9.40 11.95
CA GLY A 3 -9.15 9.74 12.63
C GLY A 3 -9.63 8.63 13.57
N LEU A 4 -10.31 7.61 13.03
CA LEU A 4 -10.92 6.52 13.81
C LEU A 4 -9.94 5.38 14.16
N GLY A 5 -8.67 5.47 13.78
CA GLY A 5 -7.65 4.49 14.15
C GLY A 5 -7.86 3.06 13.64
N ARG A 6 -8.81 2.81 12.71
CA ARG A 6 -9.11 1.44 12.22
C ARG A 6 -7.85 0.74 11.70
N PRO A 7 -7.48 -0.45 12.21
CA PRO A 7 -6.20 -1.09 11.90
C PRO A 7 -6.17 -1.80 10.54
N ASP A 8 -7.34 -2.09 9.97
CA ASP A 8 -7.46 -3.04 8.87
C ASP A 8 -8.16 -2.50 7.62
N ILE A 9 -7.80 -1.28 7.21
CA ILE A 9 -8.25 -0.65 5.97
C ILE A 9 -7.07 -0.43 5.02
N PHE A 10 -7.22 -0.82 3.75
CA PHE A 10 -6.25 -0.55 2.67
C PHE A 10 -6.89 0.28 1.54
N PRO A 11 -6.43 1.51 1.26
CA PRO A 11 -6.96 2.33 0.18
C PRO A 11 -6.33 1.95 -1.17
N ALA A 12 -6.69 0.80 -1.73
CA ALA A 12 -6.06 0.26 -2.95
C ALA A 12 -6.15 1.17 -4.20
N GLY A 13 -7.09 2.12 -4.22
CA GLY A 13 -7.23 3.11 -5.28
C GLY A 13 -6.20 4.25 -5.23
N ASP A 14 -5.44 4.37 -4.13
CA ASP A 14 -4.40 5.38 -3.97
C ASP A 14 -3.24 5.14 -4.95
N LEU A 15 -2.91 6.15 -5.76
CA LEU A 15 -1.86 6.02 -6.78
C LEU A 15 -0.46 5.87 -6.16
N GLY A 16 -0.24 6.44 -4.97
CA GLY A 16 0.98 6.26 -4.20
C GLY A 16 1.14 4.82 -3.75
N LEU A 17 0.12 4.21 -3.13
CA LEU A 17 0.17 2.80 -2.75
C LEU A 17 0.32 1.86 -3.94
N GLN A 18 -0.31 2.15 -5.07
CA GLN A 18 -0.09 1.39 -6.29
C GLN A 18 1.38 1.46 -6.74
N ALA A 19 2.00 2.64 -6.70
CA ALA A 19 3.42 2.81 -7.01
C ALA A 19 4.33 2.13 -5.97
N ALA A 20 4.01 2.21 -4.68
CA ALA A 20 4.76 1.56 -3.63
C ALA A 20 4.71 0.02 -3.75
N VAL A 21 3.54 -0.55 -4.07
CA VAL A 21 3.39 -1.99 -4.32
C VAL A 21 4.16 -2.42 -5.57
N GLN A 22 4.16 -1.62 -6.63
CA GLN A 22 5.00 -1.87 -7.79
C GLN A 22 6.48 -1.98 -7.38
N GLN A 23 6.98 -1.00 -6.63
CA GLN A 23 8.37 -0.97 -6.19
C GLN A 23 8.71 -2.13 -5.24
N LEU A 24 7.85 -2.40 -4.25
CA LEU A 24 8.02 -3.46 -3.28
C LEU A 24 8.14 -4.85 -3.93
N LEU A 25 7.31 -5.10 -4.94
CA LEU A 25 7.23 -6.41 -5.60
C LEU A 25 8.03 -6.48 -6.91
N GLY A 26 8.77 -5.43 -7.27
CA GLY A 26 9.55 -5.38 -8.51
C GLY A 26 8.70 -5.55 -9.77
N LEU A 27 7.46 -5.05 -9.78
CA LEU A 27 6.55 -5.24 -10.90
C LEU A 27 6.94 -4.36 -12.10
N PRO A 28 6.83 -4.87 -13.34
CA PRO A 28 7.25 -4.14 -14.53
C PRO A 28 6.39 -2.90 -14.81
N ALA A 29 5.18 -2.84 -14.25
CA ALA A 29 4.27 -1.71 -14.36
C ALA A 29 3.45 -1.56 -13.08
N ARG A 30 2.90 -0.36 -12.87
CA ARG A 30 2.03 -0.07 -11.75
C ARG A 30 0.78 -0.98 -11.79
N PRO A 31 0.55 -1.83 -10.77
CA PRO A 31 -0.60 -2.73 -10.75
C PRO A 31 -1.90 -1.93 -10.60
N PRO A 32 -3.01 -2.36 -11.23
CA PRO A 32 -4.30 -1.73 -11.07
C PRO A 32 -4.86 -1.94 -9.65
N GLU A 33 -5.81 -1.09 -9.27
CA GLU A 33 -6.48 -1.11 -7.95
C GLU A 33 -6.93 -2.52 -7.52
N LYS A 34 -7.58 -3.28 -8.42
CA LYS A 34 -8.05 -4.64 -8.11
C LYS A 34 -6.92 -5.60 -7.73
N THR A 35 -5.79 -5.50 -8.43
CA THR A 35 -4.60 -6.32 -8.14
C THR A 35 -4.00 -5.93 -6.81
N VAL A 36 -3.89 -4.62 -6.55
CA VAL A 36 -3.39 -4.10 -5.26
C VAL A 36 -4.29 -4.52 -4.10
N ARG A 37 -5.62 -4.47 -4.28
CA ARG A 37 -6.58 -4.93 -3.28
C ARG A 37 -6.37 -6.40 -2.92
N LYS A 38 -6.14 -7.26 -3.91
CA LYS A 38 -5.85 -8.68 -3.70
C LYS A 38 -4.50 -8.91 -3.01
N ILE A 39 -3.46 -8.16 -3.40
CA ILE A 39 -2.16 -8.21 -2.72
C ILE A 39 -2.31 -7.82 -1.24
N ALA A 40 -3.12 -6.80 -0.96
CA ALA A 40 -3.32 -6.30 0.39
C ALA A 40 -4.01 -7.29 1.34
N GLU A 41 -4.64 -8.34 0.83
CA GLU A 41 -5.20 -9.44 1.63
C GLU A 41 -4.11 -10.18 2.44
N ARG A 42 -2.86 -10.19 1.95
CA ARG A 42 -1.72 -10.76 2.69
C ARG A 42 -1.45 -10.06 4.02
N TRP A 43 -1.96 -8.84 4.20
CA TRP A 43 -1.81 -8.04 5.41
C TRP A 43 -3.12 -7.91 6.21
N ALA A 44 -4.10 -8.78 5.96
CA ALA A 44 -5.37 -8.78 6.68
C ALA A 44 -5.17 -8.76 8.21
N GLY A 45 -6.02 -8.02 8.90
CA GLY A 45 -5.86 -7.67 10.32
C GLY A 45 -5.07 -6.38 10.54
N TRP A 46 -4.17 -6.01 9.62
CA TRP A 46 -3.20 -4.91 9.80
C TRP A 46 -3.01 -4.04 8.55
N ARG A 47 -3.98 -4.04 7.64
CA ARG A 47 -3.87 -3.37 6.34
C ARG A 47 -3.57 -1.87 6.41
N SER A 48 -4.02 -1.17 7.45
CA SER A 48 -3.72 0.26 7.61
C SER A 48 -2.25 0.51 7.96
N TYR A 49 -1.61 -0.39 8.71
CA TYR A 49 -0.17 -0.30 8.98
C TYR A 49 0.64 -0.63 7.74
N ALA A 50 0.23 -1.62 6.94
CA ALA A 50 0.87 -1.90 5.66
C ALA A 50 0.81 -0.68 4.72
N ALA A 51 -0.34 -0.01 4.62
CA ALA A 51 -0.47 1.23 3.86
C ALA A 51 0.47 2.34 4.38
N PHE A 52 0.62 2.49 5.71
CA PHE A 52 1.54 3.46 6.30
C PHE A 52 2.98 3.23 5.84
N TYR A 53 3.49 2.01 6.03
CA TYR A 53 4.86 1.66 5.64
C TYR A 53 5.11 1.81 4.14
N LEU A 54 4.11 1.46 3.31
CA LEU A 54 4.20 1.67 1.87
C LEU A 54 4.32 3.16 1.50
N TRP A 55 3.53 4.04 2.09
CA TRP A 55 3.70 5.48 1.87
C TRP A 55 5.05 6.01 2.37
N THR A 56 5.51 5.56 3.54
CA THR A 56 6.83 5.93 4.06
C THR A 56 7.96 5.46 3.15
N SER A 57 7.83 4.28 2.55
CA SER A 57 8.85 3.72 1.64
C SER A 57 9.09 4.59 0.39
N LEU A 58 8.09 5.36 -0.04
CA LEU A 58 8.22 6.29 -1.15
C LEU A 58 9.02 7.55 -0.78
N GLN A 59 9.02 7.95 0.49
CA GLN A 59 9.77 9.11 0.97
C GLN A 59 11.24 8.78 1.25
N ALA A 60 11.51 7.57 1.73
CA ALA A 60 12.85 7.11 2.10
C ALA A 60 13.83 6.99 0.92
N ARG A 61 13.34 7.19 -0.31
CA ARG A 61 14.09 7.01 -1.56
C ARG A 61 14.64 8.32 -2.15
N ALA A 62 14.57 9.42 -1.41
CA ALA A 62 15.09 10.73 -1.79
C ALA A 62 16.56 10.98 -1.38
N LEU A 63 17.31 9.92 -1.08
CA LEU A 63 18.75 9.97 -0.74
C LEU A 63 19.58 9.25 -1.78
#